data_AF-A0A968HEI5-F1
#
_entry.id   AF-A0A968HEI5-F1
#
_cell.length_a   1.000
_cell.length_b   1.000
_cell.length_c   1.000
_cell.angle_alpha   90.00
_cell.angle_beta   90.00
_cell.angle_gamma   90.00
#
_symmetry.space_group_name_H-M   'P 1'
#
loop_
_entity.id
_entity.type
_entity.pdbx_description
1 polymer ?
#
loop_
_entity_poly.entity_id
_entity_poly.type
_entity_poly.pdbx_seq_one_letter_code
_entity_poly.pdbx_strand_id
1 'polypeptide(L)'
;MKIPQYITVAEVKRVCKELKLRDWSKLKAAKVTSREAGVILKMVNTGKMPVPLEEFRRGLEVELEHGIRFSDANVTNNHPVLTGMIVLAHLKEMMDYYERLEVAELEGDLFKAVKAGNLEKVKKYYKKLSAAKAELNVLEDKTLK
;
A
#
# COMPACT_ATOMS: atom_id res chain seq x y z
N MET A 1 -2.27 -9.66 -26.66
CA MET A 1 -2.60 -8.28 -27.07
C MET A 1 -1.51 -7.35 -26.56
N LYS A 2 -1.01 -6.39 -27.36
CA LYS A 2 -0.12 -5.34 -26.84
C LYS A 2 -0.97 -4.26 -26.18
N ILE A 3 -0.90 -4.15 -24.85
CA ILE A 3 -1.63 -3.13 -24.10
C ILE A 3 -0.83 -1.82 -24.16
N PRO A 4 -1.44 -0.67 -24.51
CA PRO A 4 -0.72 0.60 -24.54
C PRO A 4 -0.36 1.04 -23.11
N GLN A 5 0.72 1.80 -22.99
CA GLN A 5 1.06 2.46 -21.74
C GLN A 5 0.19 3.72 -21.58
N TYR A 6 -0.78 3.67 -20.67
CA TYR A 6 -1.70 4.79 -20.43
C TYR A 6 -1.08 5.93 -19.62
N ILE A 7 -0.19 5.59 -18.67
CA ILE A 7 0.52 6.57 -17.85
C ILE A 7 2.00 6.46 -18.15
N THR A 8 2.63 7.54 -18.64
CA THR A 8 4.04 7.51 -19.01
C THR A 8 4.95 7.89 -17.84
N VAL A 9 6.21 7.47 -17.88
CA VAL A 9 7.23 7.92 -16.90
C VAL A 9 7.42 9.45 -16.92
N ALA A 10 7.26 10.09 -18.09
CA ALA A 10 7.31 11.54 -18.21
C ALA A 10 6.17 12.22 -17.44
N GLU A 11 4.97 11.63 -17.50
CA GLU A 11 3.81 12.12 -16.75
C GLU A 11 4.02 11.99 -15.24
N VAL A 12 4.53 10.85 -14.77
CA VAL A 12 4.84 10.66 -13.34
C VAL A 12 5.84 11.72 -12.86
N LYS A 13 6.91 11.98 -13.62
CA LYS A 13 7.90 13.03 -13.30
C LYS A 13 7.27 14.42 -13.25
N ARG A 14 6.38 14.74 -14.20
CA ARG A 14 5.67 16.02 -14.27
C ARG A 14 4.85 16.23 -13.00
N VAL A 15 4.03 15.24 -12.63
CA VAL A 15 3.15 15.32 -11.45
C VAL A 15 3.95 15.35 -10.15
N CYS A 16 5.00 14.53 -10.01
CA CYS A 16 5.90 14.60 -8.85
C CYS A 16 6.51 15.99 -8.68
N LYS A 17 6.94 16.63 -9.78
CA LYS A 17 7.48 18.00 -9.76
C LYS A 17 6.42 19.03 -9.36
N GLU A 18 5.22 18.94 -9.94
CA GLU A 18 4.10 19.84 -9.65
C GLU A 18 3.69 19.78 -8.17
N LEU A 19 3.63 18.57 -7.61
CA LEU A 19 3.29 18.33 -6.21
C LEU A 19 4.48 18.49 -5.24
N LYS A 20 5.68 18.85 -5.75
CA LYS A 20 6.92 18.99 -4.96
C LYS A 20 7.26 17.73 -4.14
N LEU A 21 7.11 16.56 -4.77
CA LEU A 21 7.43 15.23 -4.25
C LEU A 21 8.78 14.74 -4.81
N ARG A 22 9.29 13.64 -4.24
CA ARG A 22 10.40 12.91 -4.89
C ARG A 22 9.90 12.31 -6.21
N ASP A 23 10.83 12.01 -7.12
CA ASP A 23 10.51 11.35 -8.39
C ASP A 23 10.11 9.89 -8.15
N TRP A 24 8.80 9.62 -8.12
CA TRP A 24 8.26 8.29 -7.84
C TRP A 24 8.54 7.26 -8.94
N SER A 25 8.88 7.73 -10.16
CA SER A 25 9.30 6.85 -11.26
C SER A 25 10.67 6.20 -11.01
N LYS A 26 11.41 6.66 -10.00
CA LYS A 26 12.76 6.18 -9.66
C LYS A 26 12.86 5.57 -8.26
N LEU A 27 11.74 5.34 -7.58
CA LEU A 27 11.77 4.73 -6.26
C LEU A 27 12.32 3.32 -6.34
N LYS A 28 13.26 3.02 -5.43
CA LYS A 28 13.85 1.68 -5.26
C LYS A 28 13.21 0.89 -4.12
N ALA A 29 12.47 1.60 -3.26
CA ALA A 29 11.79 1.02 -2.11
C ALA A 29 10.42 1.70 -1.98
N ALA A 30 9.43 0.93 -1.57
CA ALA A 30 8.07 1.39 -1.30
C ALA A 30 8.02 2.14 0.04
N LYS A 31 8.73 3.27 0.11
CA LYS A 31 8.80 4.11 1.31
C LYS A 31 8.35 5.52 1.01
N VAL A 32 7.31 5.94 1.71
CA VAL A 32 6.64 7.21 1.52
C VAL A 32 6.82 8.05 2.77
N THR A 33 7.19 9.32 2.60
CA THR A 33 7.29 10.25 3.74
C THR A 33 5.91 10.73 4.18
N SER A 34 5.71 11.04 5.45
CA SER A 34 4.44 11.63 5.92
C SER A 34 4.09 12.93 5.20
N ARG A 35 5.09 13.70 4.74
CA ARG A 35 4.88 14.88 3.89
C ARG A 35 4.26 14.51 2.55
N GLU A 36 4.82 13.52 1.84
CA GLU A 36 4.29 13.10 0.54
C GLU A 36 2.88 12.53 0.70
N ALA A 37 2.67 11.65 1.69
CA ALA A 37 1.36 11.11 2.00
C ALA A 37 0.34 12.22 2.29
N GLY A 38 0.73 13.25 3.05
CA GLY A 38 -0.17 14.37 3.38
C GLY A 38 -0.51 15.24 2.18
N VAL A 39 0.43 15.46 1.26
CA VAL A 39 0.16 16.18 0.00
C VAL A 39 -0.79 15.38 -0.88
N ILE A 40 -0.53 14.08 -1.05
CA ILE A 40 -1.36 13.20 -1.89
C ILE A 40 -2.76 13.05 -1.28
N LEU A 41 -2.87 12.83 0.03
CA LEU A 41 -4.15 12.69 0.72
C LEU A 41 -5.03 13.93 0.52
N LYS A 42 -4.46 15.13 0.66
CA LYS A 42 -5.18 16.40 0.40
C LYS A 42 -5.68 16.51 -1.04
N MET A 43 -4.94 15.97 -2.00
CA MET A 43 -5.31 15.98 -3.41
C MET A 43 -6.45 15.00 -3.72
N VAL A 44 -6.40 13.78 -3.16
CA VAL A 44 -7.33 12.71 -3.53
C VAL A 44 -8.60 12.65 -2.67
N ASN A 45 -8.53 13.04 -1.39
CA ASN A 45 -9.65 12.94 -0.44
C ASN A 45 -10.59 14.15 -0.53
N THR A 46 -11.14 14.40 -1.72
CA THR A 46 -12.08 15.49 -1.97
C THR A 46 -13.40 15.34 -1.20
N GLY A 47 -13.79 14.09 -0.90
CA GLY A 47 -14.95 13.75 -0.08
C GLY A 47 -14.76 13.95 1.43
N LYS A 48 -13.59 14.41 1.88
CA LYS A 48 -13.29 14.71 3.30
C LYS A 48 -13.58 13.56 4.27
N MET A 49 -13.33 12.33 3.82
CA MET A 49 -13.41 11.14 4.69
C MET A 49 -12.39 11.28 5.84
N PRO A 50 -12.70 10.86 7.08
CA PRO A 50 -11.79 10.96 8.22
C PRO A 50 -10.67 9.91 8.13
N VAL A 51 -9.82 10.02 7.12
CA VAL A 51 -8.69 9.11 6.87
C VAL A 51 -7.50 9.51 7.75
N PRO A 52 -7.03 8.63 8.65
CA PRO A 52 -5.79 8.88 9.38
C PRO A 52 -4.60 8.89 8.40
N LEU A 53 -3.69 9.86 8.57
CA LEU A 53 -2.56 10.05 7.66
C LEU A 53 -1.66 8.82 7.55
N GLU A 54 -1.45 8.13 8.67
CA GLU A 54 -0.55 6.98 8.74
C GLU A 54 -1.16 5.74 8.05
N GLU A 55 -2.48 5.56 8.13
CA GLU A 55 -3.20 4.52 7.36
C GLU A 55 -3.08 4.77 5.85
N PHE A 56 -3.28 6.02 5.44
CA PHE A 56 -3.10 6.38 4.03
C PHE A 56 -1.65 6.19 3.57
N ARG A 57 -0.68 6.55 4.41
CA ARG A 57 0.75 6.35 4.11
C ARG A 57 1.08 4.87 3.99
N ARG A 58 0.59 4.03 4.91
CA ARG A 58 0.73 2.57 4.86
C ARG A 58 0.17 2.03 3.55
N GLY A 59 -1.04 2.43 3.18
CA GLY A 59 -1.64 2.04 1.91
C GLY A 59 -0.80 2.42 0.70
N LEU A 60 -0.27 3.65 0.66
CA LEU A 60 0.63 4.07 -0.43
C LEU A 60 1.89 3.19 -0.52
N GLU A 61 2.46 2.78 0.62
CA GLU A 61 3.60 1.86 0.62
C GLU A 61 3.22 0.47 0.08
N VAL A 62 2.05 -0.06 0.44
CA VAL A 62 1.56 -1.34 -0.10
C VAL A 62 1.36 -1.27 -1.61
N GLU A 63 0.62 -0.27 -2.11
CA GLU A 63 0.33 -0.14 -3.54
C GLU A 63 1.60 0.06 -4.39
N LEU A 64 2.61 0.74 -3.83
CA LEU A 64 3.90 0.94 -4.51
C LEU A 64 4.71 -0.36 -4.63
N GLU A 65 4.50 -1.35 -3.76
CA GLU A 65 5.20 -2.64 -3.88
C GLU A 65 4.94 -3.30 -5.22
N HIS A 66 3.70 -3.19 -5.74
CA HIS A 66 3.35 -3.75 -7.03
C HIS A 66 4.18 -3.14 -8.16
N GLY A 67 4.27 -1.82 -8.22
CA GLY A 67 5.02 -1.15 -9.27
C GLY A 67 6.55 -1.31 -9.16
N ILE A 68 7.07 -1.51 -7.94
CA ILE A 68 8.50 -1.65 -7.68
C ILE A 68 8.98 -3.10 -7.84
N ARG A 69 8.18 -4.09 -7.42
CA ARG A 69 8.57 -5.50 -7.43
C ARG A 69 8.07 -6.26 -8.66
N PHE A 70 6.91 -5.88 -9.20
CA PHE A 70 6.23 -6.59 -10.29
C PHE A 70 6.06 -5.67 -11.49
N SER A 71 7.14 -5.46 -12.25
CA SER A 71 7.14 -4.56 -13.41
C SER A 71 6.12 -4.94 -14.49
N ASP A 72 5.77 -6.22 -14.58
CA ASP A 72 4.74 -6.77 -15.47
C ASP A 72 3.30 -6.45 -15.02
N ALA A 73 3.11 -6.12 -13.74
CA ALA A 73 1.84 -5.67 -13.16
C ALA A 73 1.82 -4.15 -12.85
N ASN A 74 2.85 -3.40 -13.28
CA ASN A 74 2.93 -1.96 -13.03
C ASN A 74 2.13 -1.15 -14.06
N VAL A 75 0.87 -0.84 -13.72
CA VAL A 75 -0.05 -0.12 -14.62
C VAL A 75 0.03 1.41 -14.51
N THR A 76 0.56 1.94 -13.39
CA THR A 76 0.57 3.39 -13.12
C THR A 76 1.95 4.03 -13.24
N ASN A 77 3.02 3.26 -13.41
CA ASN A 77 4.40 3.72 -13.27
C ASN A 77 4.67 4.44 -11.94
N ASN A 78 3.98 4.04 -10.86
CA ASN A 78 4.02 4.67 -9.53
C ASN A 78 3.48 6.12 -9.52
N HIS A 79 2.49 6.43 -10.35
CA HIS A 79 1.90 7.77 -10.38
C HIS A 79 1.27 8.15 -9.02
N PRO A 80 1.76 9.17 -8.31
CA PRO A 80 1.43 9.41 -6.89
C PRO A 80 -0.06 9.64 -6.65
N VAL A 81 -0.74 10.39 -7.52
CA VAL A 81 -2.18 10.66 -7.39
C VAL A 81 -3.02 9.42 -7.64
N LEU A 82 -2.74 8.66 -8.70
CA LEU A 82 -3.48 7.44 -9.03
C LEU A 82 -3.26 6.35 -7.98
N THR A 83 -2.03 6.18 -7.49
CA THR A 83 -1.73 5.31 -6.35
C THR A 83 -2.54 5.76 -5.13
N GLY A 84 -2.59 7.05 -4.81
CA GLY A 84 -3.42 7.56 -3.72
C GLY A 84 -4.92 7.36 -3.91
N MET A 85 -5.43 7.40 -5.15
CA MET A 85 -6.83 7.11 -5.44
C MET A 85 -7.17 5.64 -5.22
N ILE A 86 -6.26 4.72 -5.56
CA ILE A 86 -6.41 3.29 -5.26
C ILE A 86 -6.48 3.08 -3.75
N VAL A 87 -5.56 3.68 -3.00
CA VAL A 87 -5.58 3.64 -1.52
C VAL A 87 -6.91 4.18 -0.97
N LEU A 88 -7.37 5.33 -1.48
CA LEU A 88 -8.62 5.92 -1.04
C LEU A 88 -9.83 5.03 -1.35
N ALA A 89 -9.83 4.31 -2.47
CA ALA A 89 -10.90 3.39 -2.83
C ALA A 89 -11.01 2.25 -1.81
N HIS A 90 -9.90 1.62 -1.46
CA HIS A 90 -9.87 0.56 -0.45
C HIS A 90 -10.32 1.05 0.93
N LEU A 91 -9.83 2.22 1.36
CA LEU A 91 -10.24 2.82 2.65
C LEU A 91 -11.71 3.26 2.69
N LYS A 92 -12.35 3.46 1.53
CA LYS A 92 -13.80 3.72 1.44
C LYS A 92 -14.62 2.46 1.62
N GLU A 93 -14.10 1.30 1.24
CA GLU A 93 -14.76 0.02 1.45
C GLU A 93 -14.65 -0.40 2.91
N MET A 94 -13.43 -0.36 3.45
CA MET A 94 -13.13 -0.72 4.84
C MET A 94 -11.94 0.10 5.34
N MET A 95 -12.08 0.80 6.47
CA MET A 95 -10.99 1.65 7.00
C MET A 95 -9.78 0.82 7.46
N ASP A 96 -9.98 -0.44 7.85
CA ASP A 96 -8.97 -1.40 8.28
C ASP A 96 -8.47 -2.32 7.13
N TYR A 97 -8.66 -1.89 5.87
CA TYR A 97 -8.35 -2.71 4.69
C TYR A 97 -6.90 -3.21 4.68
N TYR A 98 -5.94 -2.34 4.98
CA TYR A 98 -4.52 -2.69 4.87
C TYR A 98 -4.03 -3.59 6.01
N GLU A 99 -4.70 -3.57 7.15
CA GLU A 99 -4.48 -4.52 8.25
C GLU A 99 -5.01 -5.90 7.88
N ARG A 100 -6.23 -5.96 7.31
CA ARG A 100 -6.81 -7.22 6.80
C ARG A 100 -5.94 -7.82 5.70
N LEU A 101 -5.45 -7.00 4.79
CA LEU A 101 -4.55 -7.42 3.72
C LEU A 101 -3.24 -8.00 4.29
N GLU A 102 -2.60 -7.33 5.25
CA GLU A 102 -1.37 -7.83 5.87
C GLU A 102 -1.58 -9.20 6.52
N VAL A 103 -2.71 -9.41 7.21
CA VAL A 103 -3.05 -10.72 7.79
C VAL A 103 -3.13 -11.79 6.69
N ALA A 104 -3.85 -11.52 5.60
CA ALA A 104 -4.00 -12.46 4.49
C ALA A 104 -2.67 -12.80 3.81
N GLU A 105 -1.81 -11.80 3.58
CA GLU A 105 -0.48 -12.02 2.99
C GLU A 105 0.42 -12.86 3.90
N LEU A 106 0.43 -12.57 5.20
CA LEU A 106 1.21 -13.32 6.19
C LEU A 106 0.72 -14.76 6.34
N GLU A 107 -0.58 -15.03 6.23
CA GLU A 107 -1.12 -16.39 6.20
C GLU A 107 -0.61 -17.16 4.97
N GLY A 108 -0.60 -16.54 3.79
CA GLY A 108 -0.04 -17.12 2.58
C GLY A 108 1.46 -17.40 2.68
N ASP A 109 2.23 -16.48 3.23
CA ASP A 109 3.67 -16.63 3.45
C ASP A 109 4.00 -17.72 4.49
N LEU A 110 3.22 -17.80 5.56
CA LEU A 110 3.33 -18.86 6.55
C LEU A 110 3.03 -20.22 5.93
N PHE A 111 1.95 -20.34 5.15
CA PHE A 111 1.60 -21.58 4.45
C PHE A 111 2.73 -22.05 3.52
N LYS A 112 3.31 -21.14 2.72
CA LYS A 112 4.46 -21.44 1.87
C LYS A 112 5.67 -21.93 2.69
N ALA A 113 5.94 -21.30 3.82
CA ALA A 113 7.05 -21.68 4.71
C ALA A 113 6.85 -23.07 5.33
N VAL A 114 5.63 -23.39 5.78
CA VAL A 114 5.26 -24.72 6.31
C VAL A 114 5.41 -25.78 5.22
N LYS A 115 4.87 -25.54 4.02
CA LYS A 115 4.99 -26.46 2.88
C LYS A 115 6.45 -26.74 2.49
N ALA A 116 7.32 -25.73 2.63
CA ALA A 116 8.75 -25.86 2.36
C ALA A 116 9.55 -26.48 3.52
N GLY A 117 8.93 -26.81 4.65
CA GLY A 117 9.62 -27.31 5.85
C GLY A 117 10.61 -26.31 6.48
N ASN A 118 10.50 -25.01 6.16
CA ASN A 118 11.44 -24.00 6.61
C ASN A 118 11.03 -23.45 7.99
N LEU A 119 11.50 -24.09 9.05
CA LEU A 119 11.14 -23.75 10.44
C LEU A 119 11.53 -22.32 10.84
N GLU A 120 12.62 -21.77 10.30
CA GLU A 120 13.03 -20.39 10.57
C GLU A 120 12.00 -19.39 10.03
N LYS A 121 11.60 -19.56 8.77
CA LYS A 121 10.55 -18.74 8.15
C LYS A 121 9.20 -18.95 8.82
N VAL A 122 8.85 -20.19 9.20
CA VAL A 122 7.63 -20.48 9.95
C VAL A 122 7.60 -19.67 11.24
N LYS A 123 8.64 -19.73 12.06
CA LYS A 123 8.73 -18.97 13.32
C LYS A 123 8.61 -17.46 13.08
N LYS A 124 9.30 -16.95 12.04
CA LYS A 124 9.26 -15.54 11.65
C LYS A 124 7.85 -15.09 11.26
N TYR A 125 7.21 -15.79 10.33
CA TYR A 125 5.89 -15.41 9.82
C TYR A 125 4.80 -15.63 10.85
N TYR A 126 4.88 -16.69 11.66
CA TYR A 126 3.95 -16.92 12.76
C TYR A 126 3.96 -15.75 13.77
N LYS A 127 5.15 -15.30 14.19
CA LYS A 127 5.27 -14.15 15.11
C LYS A 127 4.66 -12.88 14.51
N LYS A 128 4.93 -12.60 13.22
CA LYS A 128 4.36 -11.44 12.52
C LYS A 128 2.84 -11.55 12.41
N LEU A 129 2.33 -12.70 11.99
CA LEU A 129 0.89 -12.96 11.85
C LEU A 129 0.16 -12.77 13.18
N SER A 130 0.73 -13.28 14.27
CA SER A 130 0.15 -13.09 15.61
C SER A 130 0.08 -11.62 16.02
N ALA A 131 1.08 -10.81 15.65
CA ALA A 131 1.07 -9.38 15.93
C ALA A 131 0.05 -8.63 15.05
N ALA A 132 0.02 -8.91 13.75
CA ALA A 132 -0.93 -8.31 12.82
C ALA A 132 -2.39 -8.63 13.19
N LYS A 133 -2.68 -9.89 13.60
CA LYS A 133 -4.01 -10.27 14.11
C LYS A 133 -4.38 -9.53 15.40
N ALA A 134 -3.43 -9.33 16.31
CA ALA A 134 -3.68 -8.58 17.54
C ALA A 134 -4.00 -7.11 17.24
N GLU A 135 -3.27 -6.49 16.31
CA GLU A 135 -3.54 -5.13 15.84
C GLU A 135 -4.92 -5.00 15.18
N LEU A 136 -5.25 -5.90 14.26
CA LEU A 136 -6.56 -5.93 13.61
C LEU A 136 -7.69 -6.10 14.62
N ASN A 137 -7.56 -7.01 15.59
CA ASN A 137 -8.58 -7.21 16.64
C ASN A 137 -8.82 -5.95 17.47
N VAL A 138 -7.78 -5.15 17.74
CA VAL A 138 -7.91 -3.87 18.46
C VAL A 138 -8.68 -2.84 17.64
N LEU A 139 -8.53 -2.84 16.31
CA LEU A 139 -9.31 -1.98 15.42
C LEU A 139 -10.76 -2.44 15.33
N GLU A 140 -11.00 -3.74 15.17
CA GLU A 140 -12.34 -4.32 15.12
C GLU A 140 -13.12 -4.00 16.41
N ASP A 141 -12.50 -4.13 17.60
CA ASP A 141 -13.13 -3.77 18.88
C ASP A 141 -13.52 -2.29 18.97
N LYS A 142 -12.76 -1.39 18.33
CA LYS A 142 -13.11 0.05 18.26
C LYS A 142 -14.32 0.30 17.35
N THR A 143 -14.53 -0.53 16.33
CA THR A 143 -15.67 -0.39 15.41
C THR A 143 -16.98 -0.98 15.95
N LEU A 144 -16.89 -1.82 16.98
CA LEU A 144 -18.05 -2.43 17.66
C LEU A 144 -18.64 -1.54 18.78
N LYS A 145 -17.99 -0.43 19.14
CA LYS A 145 -18.38 0.52 20.20
C LYS A 145 -18.96 1.80 19.61
#